data_AF-A0AAE1I6F3-F1
#
_entry.id   AF-A0AAE1I6F3-F1
#
_cell.length_a   1.000
_cell.length_b   1.000
_cell.length_c   1.000
_cell.angle_alpha   90.00
_cell.angle_beta   90.00
_cell.angle_gamma   90.00
#
_symmetry.space_group_name_H-M   'P 1'
#
loop_
_entity.id
_entity.type
_entity.pdbx_description
1 polymer ?
#
loop_
_entity_poly.entity_id
_entity_poly.type
_entity_poly.pdbx_seq_one_letter_code
_entity_poly.pdbx_strand_id
1 'polypeptide(L)'
;MSEHYASGSTSGYAAPRSIKKSKSIKSEDEINVQGPLEVAGSVQSGRGINFQGSVSVRGPIDAYGNITTNGELSCQGQIKAYGNILISGYLGSSDKITGYGKLRVEGTLEGVELEVWGNLIIIGFL
;
A
#
# COMPACT_ATOMS: atom_id res chain seq x y z
N MET A 1 17.04 -49.77 -33.00
CA MET A 1 17.12 -49.39 -31.57
C MET A 1 16.82 -47.90 -31.52
N SER A 2 15.64 -47.60 -30.99
CA SER A 2 14.90 -46.34 -31.08
C SER A 2 15.30 -45.34 -29.98
N GLU A 3 14.84 -44.11 -30.18
CA GLU A 3 15.41 -42.82 -29.76
C GLU A 3 15.23 -42.42 -28.28
N HIS A 4 15.99 -41.37 -27.94
CA HIS A 4 16.02 -40.59 -26.71
C HIS A 4 14.68 -40.11 -26.17
N TYR A 5 14.55 -40.05 -24.83
CA TYR A 5 13.97 -38.90 -24.10
C TYR A 5 14.65 -38.74 -22.74
N ALA A 6 15.55 -37.76 -22.61
CA ALA A 6 15.96 -37.25 -21.32
C ALA A 6 14.98 -36.12 -20.95
N SER A 7 14.10 -36.38 -19.99
CA SER A 7 13.20 -35.38 -19.41
C SER A 7 14.04 -34.37 -18.65
N GLY A 8 14.27 -33.20 -19.26
CA GLY A 8 14.87 -32.05 -18.60
C GLY A 8 13.86 -31.43 -17.66
N SER A 9 14.15 -31.50 -16.36
CA SER A 9 13.42 -30.79 -15.32
C SER A 9 13.43 -29.28 -15.60
N THR A 10 12.34 -28.72 -16.09
CA THR A 10 12.12 -27.27 -16.06
C THR A 10 11.85 -26.85 -14.61
N SER A 11 12.94 -26.70 -13.85
CA SER A 11 12.96 -25.94 -12.62
C SER A 11 12.58 -24.51 -12.97
N GLY A 12 11.33 -24.15 -12.66
CA GLY A 12 10.78 -22.81 -12.89
C GLY A 12 11.51 -21.80 -12.01
N TYR A 13 12.61 -21.25 -12.53
CA TYR A 13 13.18 -20.02 -12.02
C TYR A 13 12.21 -18.89 -12.36
N ALA A 14 11.23 -18.65 -11.49
CA ALA A 14 10.51 -17.40 -11.48
C ALA A 14 11.55 -16.29 -11.33
N ALA A 15 11.71 -15.46 -12.36
CA ALA A 15 12.62 -14.34 -12.32
C ALA A 15 12.35 -13.54 -11.03
N PRO A 16 13.40 -13.17 -10.26
CA PRO A 16 13.19 -12.40 -9.04
C PRO A 16 12.48 -11.10 -9.42
N ARG A 17 11.27 -10.89 -8.89
CA ARG A 17 10.57 -9.60 -9.02
C ARG A 17 11.50 -8.54 -8.45
N SER A 18 11.98 -7.63 -9.30
CA SER A 18 12.83 -6.53 -8.87
C SER A 18 12.01 -5.59 -7.98
N ILE A 19 12.22 -5.66 -6.67
CA ILE A 19 11.58 -4.77 -5.70
C ILE A 19 12.35 -3.46 -5.68
N LYS A 20 11.68 -2.34 -5.95
CA LYS A 20 12.28 -1.01 -5.78
C LYS A 20 12.41 -0.74 -4.28
N LYS A 21 13.48 -0.05 -3.86
CA LYS A 21 13.70 0.35 -2.47
C LYS A 21 13.91 1.85 -2.38
N SER A 22 13.30 2.48 -1.38
CA SER A 22 13.44 3.91 -1.10
C SER A 22 13.68 4.14 0.39
N LYS A 23 14.45 5.17 0.75
CA LYS A 23 14.63 5.54 2.15
C LYS A 23 13.37 6.22 2.70
N SER A 24 12.96 7.33 2.11
CA SER A 24 11.71 8.04 2.43
C SER A 24 11.26 8.78 1.18
N ILE A 25 9.97 9.07 1.07
CA ILE A 25 9.42 9.80 -0.07
C ILE A 25 8.69 11.01 0.49
N LYS A 26 9.13 12.22 0.12
CA LYS A 26 8.55 13.46 0.61
C LYS A 26 8.38 14.44 -0.54
N SER A 27 7.21 15.08 -0.62
CA SER A 27 6.90 16.09 -1.63
C SER A 27 5.86 17.06 -1.10
N GLU A 28 5.90 18.32 -1.50
CA GLU A 28 4.80 19.27 -1.27
C GLU A 28 3.64 19.05 -2.26
N ASP A 29 3.90 18.32 -3.34
CA ASP A 29 2.91 17.95 -4.36
C ASP A 29 2.39 16.52 -4.18
N GLU A 30 1.50 16.12 -5.08
CA GLU A 30 0.95 14.77 -5.11
C GLU A 30 2.04 13.71 -5.35
N ILE A 31 1.96 12.61 -4.61
CA ILE A 31 2.89 11.49 -4.75
C ILE A 31 2.15 10.31 -5.40
N ASN A 32 2.70 9.81 -6.49
CA ASN A 32 2.22 8.59 -7.15
C ASN A 32 3.27 7.48 -6.97
N VAL A 33 2.88 6.41 -6.28
CA VAL A 33 3.74 5.29 -5.92
C VAL A 33 3.28 4.02 -6.62
N GLN A 34 4.19 3.40 -7.39
CA GLN A 34 3.92 2.15 -8.09
C GLN A 34 4.79 1.02 -7.56
N GLY A 35 4.12 -0.02 -7.07
CA GLY A 35 4.73 -1.26 -6.59
C GLY A 35 5.22 -2.18 -7.71
N PRO A 36 6.06 -3.17 -7.39
CA PRO A 36 6.53 -3.52 -6.04
C PRO A 36 7.56 -2.52 -5.48
N LEU A 37 7.28 -1.94 -4.31
CA LEU A 37 8.14 -0.94 -3.66
C LEU A 37 8.21 -1.15 -2.14
N GLU A 38 9.42 -1.08 -1.58
CA GLU A 38 9.68 -0.99 -0.15
C GLU A 38 10.20 0.41 0.22
N VAL A 39 9.56 1.06 1.18
CA VAL A 39 9.98 2.34 1.76
C VAL A 39 10.42 2.11 3.20
N ALA A 40 11.71 2.31 3.48
CA ALA A 40 12.29 2.04 4.80
C ALA A 40 11.92 3.08 5.87
N GLY A 41 11.44 4.25 5.47
CA GLY A 41 11.07 5.38 6.31
C GLY A 41 9.68 5.89 5.96
N SER A 42 9.45 7.20 6.09
CA SER A 42 8.12 7.78 5.92
C SER A 42 7.78 8.14 4.49
N VAL A 43 6.48 8.24 4.21
CA VAL A 43 5.92 8.85 3.00
C VAL A 43 5.10 10.07 3.41
N GLN A 44 5.45 11.25 2.93
CA GLN A 44 4.79 12.51 3.31
C GLN A 44 4.45 13.36 2.08
N SER A 45 3.18 13.77 1.94
CA SER A 45 2.74 14.66 0.87
C SER A 45 2.03 15.89 1.41
N GLY A 46 2.37 17.07 0.87
CA GLY A 46 1.60 18.31 1.01
C GLY A 46 0.25 18.30 0.28
N ARG A 47 0.00 17.28 -0.55
CA ARG A 47 -1.27 16.99 -1.23
C ARG A 47 -1.66 15.52 -0.98
N GLY A 48 -2.15 14.81 -2.00
CA GLY A 48 -2.55 13.42 -1.91
C GLY A 48 -1.43 12.43 -2.18
N ILE A 49 -1.68 11.17 -1.81
CA ILE A 49 -0.80 10.04 -2.13
C ILE A 49 -1.63 8.94 -2.80
N ASN A 50 -1.18 8.47 -3.96
CA ASN A 50 -1.78 7.36 -4.67
C ASN A 50 -0.82 6.17 -4.67
N PHE A 51 -1.19 5.06 -4.04
CA PHE A 51 -0.48 3.80 -4.06
C PHE A 51 -1.12 2.84 -5.06
N GLN A 52 -0.33 2.27 -5.93
CA GLN A 52 -0.74 1.26 -6.91
C GLN A 52 0.13 0.01 -6.81
N GLY A 53 -0.48 -1.17 -6.81
CA GLY A 53 0.23 -2.46 -6.66
C GLY A 53 0.62 -2.74 -5.20
N SER A 54 1.65 -3.57 -5.00
CA SER A 54 2.13 -3.95 -3.66
C SER A 54 3.18 -2.97 -3.13
N VAL A 55 2.89 -2.29 -2.04
CA VAL A 55 3.78 -1.30 -1.40
C VAL A 55 3.89 -1.60 0.09
N SER A 56 5.12 -1.61 0.60
CA SER A 56 5.41 -1.72 2.04
C SER A 56 6.12 -0.47 2.53
N VAL A 57 5.63 0.14 3.61
CA VAL A 57 6.19 1.33 4.24
C VAL A 57 6.48 1.02 5.71
N ARG A 58 7.72 1.19 6.15
CA ARG A 58 8.08 0.97 7.55
C ARG A 58 7.77 2.17 8.45
N GLY A 59 7.87 3.38 7.92
CA GLY A 59 7.56 4.61 8.65
C GLY A 59 6.09 5.01 8.55
N PRO A 60 5.73 6.17 9.10
CA PRO A 60 4.38 6.72 8.97
C PRO A 60 4.09 7.18 7.54
N ILE A 61 2.81 7.17 7.17
CA ILE A 61 2.28 7.77 5.95
C ILE A 61 1.43 8.97 6.35
N ASP A 62 1.74 10.15 5.83
CA ASP A 62 1.03 11.39 6.13
C ASP A 62 0.71 12.16 4.84
N ALA A 63 -0.58 12.43 4.62
CA ALA A 63 -1.06 13.20 3.48
C ALA A 63 -2.00 14.32 3.95
N TYR A 64 -1.69 15.56 3.56
CA TYR A 64 -2.62 16.68 3.72
C TYR A 64 -3.87 16.54 2.83
N GLY A 65 -3.75 15.80 1.73
CA GLY A 65 -4.85 15.47 0.82
C GLY A 65 -5.40 14.07 1.05
N ASN A 66 -5.87 13.47 -0.04
CA ASN A 66 -6.43 12.11 -0.01
C ASN A 66 -5.33 11.05 -0.02
N ILE A 67 -5.58 9.89 0.59
CA ILE A 67 -4.81 8.68 0.35
C ILE A 67 -5.68 7.72 -0.46
N THR A 68 -5.18 7.31 -1.63
CA THR A 68 -5.82 6.29 -2.46
C THR A 68 -4.92 5.07 -2.54
N THR A 69 -5.45 3.89 -2.25
CA THR A 69 -4.74 2.62 -2.40
C THR A 69 -5.47 1.74 -3.38
N ASN A 70 -4.79 1.33 -4.45
CA ASN A 70 -5.26 0.32 -5.39
C ASN A 70 -4.27 -0.85 -5.42
N GLY A 71 -4.57 -1.93 -4.71
CA GLY A 71 -3.64 -3.04 -4.49
C GLY A 71 -3.42 -3.33 -3.01
N GLU A 72 -2.18 -3.54 -2.63
CA GLU A 72 -1.80 -3.94 -1.26
C GLU A 72 -0.86 -2.89 -0.66
N LEU A 73 -1.30 -2.24 0.41
CA LEU A 73 -0.47 -1.32 1.20
C LEU A 73 -0.30 -1.88 2.61
N SER A 74 0.94 -2.15 3.00
CA SER A 74 1.29 -2.51 4.38
C SER A 74 2.15 -1.41 5.00
N CYS A 75 1.70 -0.84 6.11
CA CYS A 75 2.38 0.21 6.84
C CYS A 75 2.69 -0.24 8.27
N GLN A 76 3.94 -0.15 8.70
CA GLN A 76 4.30 -0.48 10.10
C GLN A 76 4.08 0.71 11.06
N GLY A 77 3.86 1.91 10.54
CA GLY A 77 3.53 3.10 11.33
C GLY A 77 2.09 3.57 11.12
N GLN A 78 1.77 4.72 11.73
CA GLN A 78 0.48 5.37 11.54
C GLN A 78 0.22 5.77 10.08
N ILE A 79 -1.04 5.72 9.67
CA ILE A 79 -1.52 6.27 8.40
C ILE A 79 -2.45 7.43 8.72
N LYS A 80 -2.14 8.62 8.20
CA LYS A 80 -2.93 9.82 8.41
C LYS A 80 -3.27 10.49 7.08
N ALA A 81 -4.55 10.76 6.88
CA ALA A 81 -5.04 11.59 5.79
C ALA A 81 -5.95 12.69 6.33
N TYR A 82 -5.63 13.94 5.98
CA TYR A 82 -6.53 15.08 6.23
C TYR A 82 -7.68 15.13 5.20
N GLY A 83 -7.49 14.54 4.02
CA GLY A 83 -8.55 14.28 3.06
C GLY A 83 -9.24 12.94 3.28
N ASN A 84 -9.76 12.39 2.18
CA ASN A 84 -10.40 11.08 2.15
C ASN A 84 -9.37 9.95 2.11
N ILE A 85 -9.73 8.80 2.66
CA ILE A 85 -9.01 7.55 2.47
C ILE A 85 -9.87 6.63 1.61
N LEU A 86 -9.35 6.25 0.44
CA LEU A 86 -10.03 5.35 -0.50
C LEU A 86 -9.18 4.10 -0.69
N ILE A 87 -9.72 2.95 -0.31
CA ILE A 87 -9.03 1.67 -0.39
C ILE A 87 -9.78 0.78 -1.38
N SER A 88 -9.08 0.30 -2.39
CA SER A 88 -9.50 -0.74 -3.31
C SER A 88 -8.47 -1.87 -3.25
N GLY A 89 -8.74 -2.91 -2.45
CA GLY A 89 -7.79 -3.98 -2.14
C GLY A 89 -7.50 -4.07 -0.64
N TYR A 90 -6.24 -4.13 -0.25
CA TYR A 90 -5.80 -4.28 1.14
C TYR A 90 -5.05 -3.03 1.61
N LEU A 91 -5.41 -2.52 2.79
CA LEU A 91 -4.61 -1.56 3.54
C LEU A 91 -4.47 -2.04 4.98
N GLY A 92 -3.23 -2.30 5.39
CA GLY A 92 -2.89 -2.69 6.76
C GLY A 92 -1.98 -1.66 7.40
N SER A 93 -2.29 -1.26 8.63
CA SER A 93 -1.38 -0.53 9.53
C SER A 93 -1.16 -1.35 10.81
N SER A 94 0.09 -1.48 11.22
CA SER A 94 0.43 -2.05 12.54
C SER A 94 0.25 -1.06 13.70
N ASP A 95 -0.32 0.11 13.44
CA ASP A 95 -0.52 1.20 14.39
C ASP A 95 -1.91 1.84 14.13
N LYS A 96 -2.03 3.15 14.30
CA LYS A 96 -3.26 3.92 14.11
C LYS A 96 -3.50 4.35 12.66
N ILE A 97 -4.76 4.28 12.24
CA ILE A 97 -5.26 4.87 10.99
C ILE A 97 -6.20 6.03 11.33
N THR A 98 -5.88 7.23 10.84
CA THR A 98 -6.68 8.44 11.06
C THR A 98 -7.10 9.05 9.74
N GLY A 99 -8.41 9.17 9.53
CA GLY A 99 -9.01 9.86 8.38
C GLY A 99 -9.90 11.00 8.85
N TYR A 100 -9.59 12.23 8.44
CA TYR A 100 -10.45 13.38 8.74
C TYR A 100 -11.57 13.57 7.70
N GLY A 101 -11.39 13.05 6.48
CA GLY A 101 -12.42 12.99 5.46
C GLY A 101 -13.23 11.69 5.50
N LYS A 102 -13.83 11.35 4.35
CA LYS A 102 -14.51 10.06 4.15
C LYS A 102 -13.50 8.93 4.13
N LEU A 103 -13.77 7.86 4.87
CA LEU A 103 -13.09 6.57 4.71
C LEU A 103 -14.01 5.63 3.92
N ARG A 104 -13.55 5.22 2.74
CA ARG A 104 -14.20 4.19 1.91
C ARG A 104 -13.27 3.00 1.73
N VAL A 105 -13.75 1.82 2.11
CA VAL A 105 -13.04 0.56 1.92
C VAL A 105 -13.84 -0.32 0.96
N GLU A 106 -13.19 -0.74 -0.12
CA GLU A 106 -13.61 -1.80 -1.03
C GLU A 106 -12.54 -2.89 -0.99
N GLY A 107 -12.69 -3.83 -0.05
CA GLY A 107 -11.67 -4.82 0.28
C GLY A 107 -11.44 -4.93 1.78
N THR A 108 -10.19 -4.99 2.21
CA THR A 108 -9.81 -5.21 3.61
C THR A 108 -9.03 -4.02 4.17
N LEU A 109 -9.45 -3.56 5.34
CA LEU A 109 -8.74 -2.58 6.14
C LEU A 109 -8.34 -3.24 7.47
N GLU A 110 -7.06 -3.17 7.84
CA GLU A 110 -6.58 -3.65 9.13
C GLU A 110 -5.81 -2.52 9.82
N GLY A 111 -6.13 -2.26 11.09
CA GLY A 111 -5.46 -1.27 11.91
C GLY A 111 -5.57 -1.65 13.38
N VAL A 112 -4.61 -1.26 14.21
CA VAL A 112 -4.70 -1.44 15.67
C VAL A 112 -5.73 -0.49 16.26
N GLU A 113 -5.76 0.74 15.76
CA GLU A 113 -6.74 1.76 16.11
C GLU A 113 -7.23 2.47 14.84
N LEU A 114 -8.54 2.68 14.75
CA LEU A 114 -9.16 3.41 13.65
C LEU A 114 -9.92 4.63 14.18
N GLU A 115 -9.53 5.82 13.72
CA GLU A 115 -10.19 7.08 14.04
C GLU A 115 -10.66 7.77 12.76
N VAL A 116 -11.98 7.95 12.61
CA VAL A 116 -12.59 8.55 11.42
C VAL A 116 -13.54 9.66 11.86
N TRP A 117 -13.29 10.88 11.37
CA TRP A 117 -14.13 12.04 11.67
C TRP A 117 -15.17 12.34 10.58
N GLY A 118 -15.06 11.68 9.43
CA GLY A 118 -16.02 11.75 8.34
C GLY A 118 -16.87 10.50 8.17
N ASN A 119 -17.47 10.36 6.98
CA ASN A 119 -18.31 9.20 6.67
C ASN A 119 -17.47 7.93 6.53
N LEU A 120 -17.94 6.85 7.14
CA LEU A 120 -17.36 5.51 7.01
C LEU A 120 -18.22 4.65 6.09
N ILE A 121 -17.62 4.07 5.05
CA ILE A 121 -18.27 3.09 4.16
C ILE A 121 -17.34 1.89 4.01
N ILE A 122 -17.80 0.70 4.40
CA ILE A 122 -17.06 -0.55 4.27
C ILE A 122 -17.84 -1.49 3.34
N ILE A 123 -17.19 -1.91 2.26
CA ILE A 123 -17.63 -2.93 1.32
C ILE A 123 -16.54 -4.01 1.34
N GLY A 124 -16.57 -4.85 2.37
CA GLY A 124 -15.56 -5.86 2.64
C GLY A 124 -15.32 -6.01 4.14
N PHE A 125 -14.05 -6.10 4.54
CA PHE A 125 -13.63 -6.38 5.91
C PHE A 125 -12.93 -5.18 6.55
N LEU A 126 -13.19 -5.01 7.83
CA LEU A 126 -12.52 -4.08 8.74
C LEU A 126 -12.26 -4.82 10.06
#